data_AF-A0A418QVF9-F1
#
_entry.id   AF-A0A418QVF9-F1
#
_cell.length_a   1.000
_cell.length_b   1.000
_cell.length_c   1.000
_cell.angle_alpha   90.00
_cell.angle_beta   90.00
_cell.angle_gamma   90.00
#
_symmetry.space_group_name_H-M   'P 1'
#
loop_
_entity.id
_entity.type
_entity.pdbx_description
1 polymer ?
#
loop_
_entity_poly.entity_id
_entity_poly.type
_entity_poly.pdbx_seq_one_letter_code
_entity_poly.pdbx_strand_id
1 'polypeptide(L)'
;MSLFLLLPFALLSSTSFVHVGHGLALLRLASVSFTRVGLILVRPTLYSESHARNLRGGHDMAMIIGLIGMALTVLGAIGVFRGRAPWPKLKGRLAYSGVVVGGLLLTALGGALLPKSEVTLSFTPANATVKLDGATYSQSPVKVSLTERSYTVRVSAEGYHPQSVSWNTEKQRSLHIDLKPISAAERAAQKAEEERQQREAAAAQAAAEQRAAREAKELDDGSFIVQCQDQVRARLKSPSTARFPGVLEKADGVTTYENGNKDWSGWVDSQNSFGAMIRTEFLCEYDLEAQRIDLTLKN
;
A
#
# COMPACT_ATOMS: atom_id res chain seq x y z
N MET A 1 -19.81 -3.45 -62.24
CA MET A 1 -20.47 -2.22 -61.79
C MET A 1 -19.84 -1.85 -60.45
N SER A 2 -18.59 -1.39 -60.44
CA SER A 2 -18.17 0.00 -60.71
C SER A 2 -18.80 0.98 -59.73
N LEU A 3 -18.09 1.35 -58.66
CA LEU A 3 -17.47 2.67 -58.60
C LEU A 3 -16.40 2.75 -57.49
N PHE A 4 -15.18 3.02 -57.94
CA PHE A 4 -14.02 3.45 -57.17
C PHE A 4 -14.22 4.88 -56.68
N LEU A 5 -13.68 5.22 -55.50
CA LEU A 5 -13.18 6.56 -55.23
C LEU A 5 -11.92 6.45 -54.34
N LEU A 6 -10.77 6.40 -55.02
CA LEU A 6 -9.46 6.76 -54.53
C LEU A 6 -9.30 8.29 -54.63
N LEU A 7 -8.57 8.91 -53.70
CA LEU A 7 -7.33 9.67 -53.95
C LEU A 7 -6.89 10.45 -52.67
N PRO A 8 -5.61 10.86 -52.56
CA PRO A 8 -4.81 10.78 -51.34
C PRO A 8 -4.00 12.08 -51.06
N PHE A 9 -2.95 11.95 -50.24
CA PHE A 9 -1.71 12.75 -50.25
C PHE A 9 -1.74 14.19 -49.67
N ALA A 10 -1.02 14.37 -48.56
CA ALA A 10 -0.07 15.47 -48.41
C ALA A 10 1.04 15.07 -47.43
N LEU A 11 2.20 14.73 -48.00
CA LEU A 11 3.51 14.81 -47.37
C LEU A 11 3.86 16.28 -47.08
N LEU A 12 4.58 16.54 -46.00
CA LEU A 12 5.68 17.50 -46.03
C LEU A 12 6.81 17.02 -45.12
N SER A 13 7.93 16.71 -45.78
CA SER A 13 9.31 16.66 -45.29
C SER A 13 9.71 18.01 -44.66
N SER A 14 10.70 18.13 -43.78
CA SER A 14 12.13 17.97 -44.08
C SER A 14 12.97 18.23 -42.82
N THR A 15 14.01 17.39 -42.62
CA THR A 15 15.40 17.68 -42.18
C THR A 15 15.66 18.83 -41.20
N SER A 16 16.45 18.64 -40.13
CA SER A 16 17.91 18.64 -40.29
C SER A 16 18.65 17.98 -39.12
N PHE A 17 19.54 17.07 -39.51
CA PHE A 17 20.74 16.64 -38.80
C PHE A 17 21.70 17.84 -38.68
N VAL A 18 22.33 18.03 -37.52
CA VAL A 18 23.62 18.72 -37.41
C VAL A 18 24.56 17.82 -36.62
N HIS A 19 25.61 17.36 -37.32
CA HIS A 19 26.75 16.64 -36.78
C HIS A 19 28.00 17.45 -37.11
N VAL A 20 28.67 17.98 -36.08
CA VAL A 20 30.07 18.45 -36.03
C VAL A 20 30.44 18.34 -34.55
N GLY A 21 31.52 17.71 -34.06
CA GLY A 21 32.81 17.37 -34.67
C GLY A 21 33.91 17.95 -33.78
N HIS A 22 34.59 17.08 -33.03
CA HIS A 22 35.95 17.17 -32.45
C HIS A 22 36.41 18.41 -31.65
N GLY A 23 36.93 18.15 -30.43
CA GLY A 23 37.73 19.13 -29.68
C GLY A 23 38.24 18.59 -28.35
N LEU A 24 39.37 17.86 -28.39
CA LEU A 24 40.16 17.40 -27.24
C LEU A 24 40.79 18.61 -26.50
N ALA A 25 40.64 18.70 -25.17
CA ALA A 25 41.58 19.45 -24.32
C ALA A 25 41.52 19.04 -22.83
N LEU A 26 42.46 18.16 -22.50
CA LEU A 26 43.18 17.89 -21.25
C LEU A 26 42.90 18.69 -19.95
N LEU A 27 42.78 17.90 -18.87
CA LEU A 27 43.31 18.03 -17.50
C LEU A 27 43.02 19.29 -16.68
N ARG A 28 42.30 19.08 -15.56
CA ARG A 28 42.86 19.39 -14.23
C ARG A 28 42.40 18.37 -13.17
N LEU A 29 43.41 17.83 -12.48
CA LEU A 29 43.33 17.01 -11.28
C LEU A 29 42.64 17.77 -10.14
N ALA A 30 41.71 17.10 -9.46
CA ALA A 30 41.45 17.32 -8.04
C ALA A 30 41.01 15.99 -7.42
N SER A 31 41.97 15.34 -6.78
CA SER A 31 41.76 14.23 -5.86
C SER A 31 41.20 14.78 -4.55
N VAL A 32 39.99 14.37 -4.15
CA VAL A 32 39.56 14.39 -2.74
C VAL A 32 38.66 13.18 -2.50
N SER A 33 39.21 12.20 -1.80
CA SER A 33 38.50 11.07 -1.21
C SER A 33 37.50 11.55 -0.17
N PHE A 34 36.25 11.08 -0.25
CA PHE A 34 35.33 11.12 0.88
C PHE A 34 34.57 9.80 0.97
N THR A 35 35.09 8.92 1.83
CA THR A 35 34.35 7.80 2.40
C THR A 35 33.30 8.38 3.34
N ARG A 36 32.02 8.32 2.96
CA ARG A 36 30.94 8.41 3.95
C ARG A 36 29.69 7.67 3.45
N VAL A 37 29.36 6.65 4.23
CA VAL A 37 28.14 5.85 4.25
C VAL A 37 26.92 6.74 4.00
N GLY A 38 26.24 6.48 2.88
CA GLY A 38 25.00 7.15 2.49
C GLY A 38 23.86 6.69 3.39
N LEU A 39 23.49 7.55 4.35
CA LEU A 39 22.18 7.55 4.97
C LEU A 39 21.22 8.21 3.96
N ILE A 40 20.36 7.40 3.34
CA ILE A 40 19.31 7.88 2.41
C ILE A 40 18.27 8.64 3.24
N LEU A 41 18.46 9.95 3.36
CA LEU A 41 17.45 10.91 3.78
C LEU A 41 16.56 11.21 2.57
N VAL A 42 15.42 10.53 2.49
CA VAL A 42 14.35 10.88 1.54
C VAL A 42 13.81 12.25 1.97
N ARG A 43 14.08 13.27 1.17
CA ARG A 43 13.41 14.58 1.25
C ARG A 43 11.95 14.39 0.87
N PRO A 44 10.97 14.84 1.67
CA PRO A 44 9.59 14.94 1.20
C PRO A 44 9.51 16.10 0.21
N THR A 45 9.19 15.74 -1.04
CA THR A 45 8.78 16.65 -2.10
C THR A 45 7.53 17.40 -1.64
N LEU A 46 7.63 18.73 -1.61
CA LEU A 46 6.51 19.65 -1.50
C LEU A 46 5.55 19.40 -2.67
N TYR A 47 4.41 18.77 -2.40
CA TYR A 47 3.30 18.67 -3.34
C TYR A 47 2.35 19.85 -3.11
N SER A 48 2.17 20.61 -4.19
CA SER A 48 1.33 21.79 -4.33
C SER A 48 -0.14 21.47 -4.01
N GLU A 49 -0.70 22.13 -2.99
CA GLU A 49 -2.13 22.17 -2.72
C GLU A 49 -2.85 22.99 -3.81
N SER A 50 -3.53 22.31 -4.72
CA SER A 50 -4.60 22.91 -5.51
C SER A 50 -5.65 21.87 -5.89
N HIS A 51 -6.52 21.52 -4.93
CA HIS A 51 -7.96 21.28 -5.14
C HIS A 51 -8.62 20.76 -3.84
N ALA A 52 -8.93 21.68 -2.93
CA ALA A 52 -9.89 21.39 -1.85
C ALA A 52 -11.31 21.70 -2.36
N ARG A 53 -12.04 20.68 -2.78
CA ARG A 53 -13.50 20.73 -2.97
C ARG A 53 -14.14 19.70 -2.03
N ASN A 54 -14.93 20.23 -1.08
CA ASN A 54 -15.99 19.56 -0.33
C ASN A 54 -15.68 18.19 0.32
N LEU A 55 -15.20 18.22 1.56
CA LEU A 55 -15.42 17.15 2.52
C LEU A 55 -16.68 17.47 3.34
N ARG A 56 -17.78 16.80 2.98
CA ARG A 56 -19.01 16.72 3.76
C ARG A 56 -19.39 15.25 3.80
N GLY A 57 -19.47 14.66 5.00
CA GLY A 57 -19.94 13.28 5.18
C GLY A 57 -19.03 12.50 6.11
N GLY A 58 -19.25 12.67 7.42
CA GLY A 58 -18.64 11.80 8.41
C GLY A 58 -19.39 10.48 8.48
N HIS A 59 -18.76 9.43 7.96
CA HIS A 59 -18.88 8.06 8.42
C HIS A 59 -17.44 7.49 8.44
N ASP A 60 -17.19 6.44 9.22
CA ASP A 60 -15.88 5.79 9.43
C ASP A 60 -14.93 6.38 10.49
N MET A 61 -15.30 6.15 11.75
CA MET A 61 -14.34 6.15 12.88
C MET A 61 -14.47 4.88 13.74
N ALA A 62 -15.01 3.78 13.19
CA ALA A 62 -15.28 2.56 13.96
C ALA A 62 -14.63 1.28 13.41
N MET A 63 -13.69 1.36 12.46
CA MET A 63 -13.03 0.16 11.93
C MET A 63 -11.54 0.36 11.60
N ILE A 64 -10.80 1.11 12.43
CA ILE A 64 -9.32 1.22 12.34
C ILE A 64 -8.69 1.16 13.76
N ILE A 65 -9.16 0.28 14.65
CA ILE A 65 -8.43 -0.13 15.87
C ILE A 65 -8.66 -1.63 16.11
N GLY A 66 -8.44 -2.44 15.06
CA GLY A 66 -8.55 -3.90 15.12
C GLY A 66 -7.27 -4.64 14.71
N LEU A 67 -6.18 -3.93 14.36
CA LEU A 67 -4.93 -4.55 13.88
C LEU A 67 -3.64 -3.93 14.46
N ILE A 68 -3.73 -3.11 15.51
CA ILE A 68 -2.56 -2.57 16.25
C ILE A 68 -2.71 -2.89 17.74
N GLY A 69 -3.04 -4.15 18.04
CA GLY A 69 -3.22 -4.68 19.39
C GLY A 69 -2.55 -6.04 19.59
N MET A 70 -1.51 -6.36 18.82
CA MET A 70 -0.81 -7.64 18.93
C MET A 70 0.68 -7.52 18.56
N ALA A 71 1.40 -6.58 19.19
CA ALA A 71 2.85 -6.42 19.01
C ALA A 71 3.59 -5.89 20.24
N LEU A 72 3.12 -6.18 21.47
CA LEU A 72 3.85 -5.87 22.71
C LEU A 72 3.64 -6.93 23.80
N THR A 73 3.90 -8.20 23.47
CA THR A 73 4.02 -9.27 24.48
C THR A 73 5.17 -10.22 24.19
N VAL A 74 6.35 -9.73 23.82
CA VAL A 74 7.62 -10.46 24.00
C VAL A 74 8.73 -9.44 24.15
N LEU A 75 9.24 -9.24 25.37
CA LEU A 75 10.62 -8.88 25.73
C LEU A 75 10.63 -8.53 27.23
N GLY A 76 10.39 -9.56 28.05
CA GLY A 76 10.47 -9.49 29.50
C GLY A 76 11.34 -10.61 30.03
N ALA A 77 12.63 -10.61 29.69
CA ALA A 77 13.63 -11.42 30.39
C ALA A 77 15.05 -10.92 30.09
N ILE A 78 15.88 -10.95 31.14
CA ILE A 78 17.34 -10.83 31.19
C ILE A 78 17.88 -9.40 31.37
N GLY A 79 18.43 -9.13 32.57
CA GLY A 79 19.23 -7.94 32.79
C GLY A 79 19.61 -7.65 34.25
N VAL A 80 20.22 -8.62 34.92
CA VAL A 80 20.91 -8.45 36.22
C VAL A 80 21.97 -7.36 36.13
N PHE A 81 21.96 -6.36 37.02
CA PHE A 81 23.20 -5.66 37.40
C PHE A 81 23.17 -5.22 38.87
N ARG A 82 23.99 -5.91 39.67
CA ARG A 82 24.47 -5.47 40.98
C ARG A 82 25.54 -4.40 40.76
N GLY A 83 25.42 -3.25 41.42
CA GLY A 83 26.46 -2.23 41.46
C GLY A 83 26.27 -1.34 42.67
N ARG A 84 27.33 -1.19 43.47
CA ARG A 84 27.34 -0.69 44.86
C ARG A 84 28.05 0.67 44.92
N ALA A 85 27.60 1.51 45.87
CA ALA A 85 28.22 2.73 46.42
C ALA A 85 27.83 4.09 45.79
N PRO A 86 28.04 5.23 46.49
CA PRO A 86 27.37 5.59 47.75
C PRO A 86 26.72 6.99 47.68
N TRP A 87 25.68 7.21 48.49
CA TRP A 87 25.03 8.50 48.66
C TRP A 87 25.82 9.42 49.61
N PRO A 88 25.95 10.73 49.34
CA PRO A 88 26.38 11.68 50.34
C PRO A 88 25.20 12.07 51.24
N LYS A 89 25.53 12.18 52.52
CA LYS A 89 24.64 12.47 53.64
C LYS A 89 24.19 13.93 53.61
N LEU A 90 22.89 14.18 53.71
CA LEU A 90 22.40 15.38 54.38
C LEU A 90 21.77 15.00 55.72
N LYS A 91 22.48 15.36 56.78
CA LYS A 91 21.96 15.47 58.14
C LYS A 91 21.16 16.78 58.22
N GLY A 92 19.92 16.68 58.67
CA GLY A 92 19.11 17.84 59.02
C GLY A 92 17.83 17.39 59.69
N ARG A 93 17.91 17.20 61.01
CA ARG A 93 16.77 16.90 61.89
C ARG A 93 15.73 18.03 61.78
N LEU A 94 14.48 17.67 61.46
CA LEU A 94 13.31 18.33 62.02
C LEU A 94 12.33 17.23 62.43
N ALA A 95 11.89 17.35 63.68
CA ALA A 95 11.19 16.33 64.43
C ALA A 95 9.83 15.98 63.80
N TYR A 96 9.64 14.69 63.54
CA TYR A 96 8.31 14.11 63.41
C TYR A 96 7.63 14.16 64.78
N SER A 97 6.75 15.13 64.99
CA SER A 97 5.58 14.92 65.84
C SER A 97 4.44 14.61 64.89
N GLY A 98 4.01 13.34 64.91
CA GLY A 98 3.02 12.83 63.99
C GLY A 98 1.64 13.43 64.25
N VAL A 99 1.05 14.01 63.20
CA VAL A 99 -0.39 13.92 62.95
C VAL A 99 -0.55 13.67 61.45
N VAL A 100 -1.05 12.48 61.13
CA VAL A 100 -1.51 12.12 59.80
C VAL A 100 -2.83 12.86 59.55
N VAL A 101 -2.86 13.76 58.58
CA VAL A 101 -4.09 14.09 57.84
C VAL A 101 -3.71 14.10 56.37
N GLY A 102 -4.15 13.06 55.66
CA GLY A 102 -4.04 12.98 54.21
C GLY A 102 -4.89 14.05 53.55
N GLY A 103 -4.39 14.62 52.46
CA GLY A 103 -5.12 15.62 51.70
C GLY A 103 -4.17 16.47 50.88
N LEU A 104 -3.73 15.90 49.76
CA LEU A 104 -3.09 16.63 48.67
C LEU A 104 -3.94 17.89 48.37
N LEU A 105 -3.35 19.06 48.54
CA LEU A 105 -3.94 20.35 48.15
C LEU A 105 -4.16 20.32 46.63
N LEU A 106 -5.39 20.04 46.20
CA LEU A 106 -5.85 20.40 44.87
C LEU A 106 -5.92 21.92 44.82
N THR A 107 -5.02 22.55 44.07
CA THR A 107 -5.22 23.93 43.65
C THR A 107 -6.52 23.97 42.84
N ALA A 108 -7.56 24.55 43.44
CA ALA A 108 -8.80 24.84 42.75
C ALA A 108 -8.45 25.80 41.60
N LEU A 109 -8.36 25.28 40.37
CA LEU A 109 -8.52 26.12 39.20
C LEU A 109 -9.91 26.74 39.34
N GLY A 110 -9.95 28.05 39.61
CA GLY A 110 -11.14 28.87 39.50
C GLY A 110 -11.61 28.88 38.04
N GLY A 111 -12.26 27.80 37.61
CA GLY A 111 -13.06 27.79 36.41
C GLY A 111 -14.37 28.48 36.75
N ALA A 112 -14.61 29.66 36.17
CA ALA A 112 -15.93 30.23 36.18
C ALA A 112 -16.90 29.18 35.60
N LEU A 113 -17.79 28.66 36.44
CA LEU A 113 -18.85 27.76 36.02
C LEU A 113 -19.75 28.56 35.08
N LEU A 114 -19.54 28.38 33.77
CA LEU A 114 -20.42 28.94 32.77
C LEU A 114 -21.86 28.47 33.07
N PRO A 115 -22.86 29.38 32.99
CA PRO A 115 -24.23 29.03 33.30
C PRO A 115 -24.69 27.89 32.40
N LYS A 116 -25.32 26.88 33.01
CA LYS A 116 -26.00 25.82 32.28
C LYS A 116 -27.47 26.18 32.13
N SER A 117 -28.01 26.05 30.94
CA SER A 117 -29.43 26.25 30.66
C SER A 117 -30.05 24.95 30.16
N GLU A 118 -31.32 24.73 30.53
CA GLU A 118 -32.10 23.63 30.00
C GLU A 118 -32.58 24.00 28.59
N VAL A 119 -32.25 23.16 27.63
CA VAL A 119 -32.57 23.36 26.22
C VAL A 119 -33.31 22.16 25.66
N THR A 120 -34.21 22.40 24.72
CA THR A 120 -35.04 21.35 24.11
C THR A 120 -34.58 21.07 22.69
N LEU A 121 -34.23 19.82 22.42
CA LEU A 121 -33.89 19.32 21.09
C LEU A 121 -35.07 18.52 20.55
N SER A 122 -35.50 18.85 19.35
CA SER A 122 -36.55 18.13 18.64
C SER A 122 -36.09 17.85 17.21
N PHE A 123 -36.41 16.66 16.71
CA PHE A 123 -36.01 16.22 15.39
C PHE A 123 -37.08 15.35 14.74
N THR A 124 -37.19 15.50 13.42
CA THR A 124 -38.08 14.76 12.53
C THR A 124 -37.20 14.02 11.51
N PRO A 125 -37.24 12.68 11.43
CA PRO A 125 -38.10 11.73 12.12
C PRO A 125 -37.68 11.43 13.57
N ALA A 126 -38.60 10.88 14.38
CA ALA A 126 -38.37 10.58 15.80
C ALA A 126 -37.28 9.51 16.06
N ASN A 127 -36.93 8.69 15.07
CA ASN A 127 -35.85 7.69 15.14
C ASN A 127 -34.46 8.26 14.81
N ALA A 128 -34.32 9.58 14.67
CA ALA A 128 -33.01 10.16 14.44
C ALA A 128 -32.10 10.06 15.66
N THR A 129 -30.82 9.89 15.39
CA THR A 129 -29.75 9.88 16.39
C THR A 129 -29.00 11.20 16.32
N VAL A 130 -28.97 11.91 17.44
CA VAL A 130 -28.27 13.18 17.62
C VAL A 130 -26.99 12.95 18.42
N LYS A 131 -25.85 13.34 17.86
CA LYS A 131 -24.58 13.40 18.58
C LYS A 131 -24.26 14.86 18.94
N LEU A 132 -24.06 15.11 20.22
CA LEU A 132 -23.80 16.43 20.79
C LEU A 132 -22.79 16.31 21.94
N ASP A 133 -21.64 16.96 21.82
CA ASP A 133 -20.58 17.00 22.84
C ASP A 133 -20.12 15.59 23.30
N GLY A 134 -20.10 14.62 22.38
CA GLY A 134 -19.77 13.22 22.65
C GLY A 134 -20.93 12.37 23.19
N ALA A 135 -22.02 12.99 23.67
CA ALA A 135 -23.23 12.29 24.08
C ALA A 135 -24.13 11.98 22.87
N THR A 136 -24.84 10.85 22.92
CA THR A 136 -25.76 10.41 21.86
C THR A 136 -27.19 10.37 22.40
N TYR A 137 -28.11 11.03 21.71
CA TYR A 137 -29.53 11.09 22.04
C TYR A 137 -30.35 10.53 20.88
N SER A 138 -31.22 9.57 21.14
CA SER A 138 -32.06 8.90 20.12
C SER A 138 -33.57 9.13 20.34
N GLN A 139 -33.93 10.01 21.27
CA GLN A 139 -35.31 10.33 21.63
C GLN A 139 -35.62 11.80 21.30
N SER A 140 -36.76 12.03 20.67
CA SER A 140 -37.28 13.37 20.35
C SER A 140 -38.70 13.50 20.88
N PRO A 141 -39.04 14.58 21.61
CA PRO A 141 -38.15 15.64 22.09
C PRO A 141 -37.27 15.21 23.27
N VAL A 142 -36.07 15.78 23.41
CA VAL A 142 -35.19 15.58 24.58
C VAL A 142 -34.81 16.92 25.22
N LYS A 143 -34.87 16.96 26.55
CA LYS A 143 -34.42 18.11 27.35
C LYS A 143 -33.01 17.82 27.87
N VAL A 144 -32.07 18.72 27.62
CA VAL A 144 -30.66 18.57 28.00
C VAL A 144 -30.20 19.85 28.67
N SER A 145 -29.43 19.73 29.75
CA SER A 145 -28.78 20.89 30.37
C SER A 145 -27.40 21.10 29.76
N LEU A 146 -27.23 22.19 29.02
CA LEU A 146 -25.99 22.51 28.31
C LEU A 146 -25.44 23.85 28.74
N THR A 147 -24.12 23.98 28.71
CA THR A 147 -23.45 25.26 28.92
C THR A 147 -23.82 26.22 27.78
N GLU A 148 -24.03 27.49 28.10
CA GLU A 148 -24.27 28.56 27.12
C GLU A 148 -23.03 28.77 26.23
N ARG A 149 -23.01 28.11 25.06
CA ARG A 149 -21.97 28.19 24.03
C ARG A 149 -22.49 27.69 22.68
N SER A 150 -21.66 27.81 21.64
CA SER A 150 -21.96 27.21 20.33
C SER A 150 -21.58 25.74 20.28
N TYR A 151 -22.49 24.90 19.80
CA TYR A 151 -22.33 23.46 19.61
C TYR A 151 -22.51 23.06 18.15
N THR A 152 -21.82 22.01 17.73
CA THR A 152 -22.10 21.31 16.47
C THR A 152 -22.95 20.09 16.76
N VAL A 153 -24.20 20.12 16.29
CA VAL A 153 -25.17 19.04 16.43
C VAL A 153 -25.12 18.20 15.15
N ARG A 154 -24.75 16.92 15.27
CA ARG A 154 -24.79 15.98 14.13
C ARG A 154 -26.00 15.08 14.28
N VAL A 155 -26.88 15.11 13.29
CA VAL A 155 -28.12 14.33 13.29
C VAL A 155 -28.11 13.37 12.11
N SER A 156 -28.42 12.11 12.37
CA SER A 156 -28.47 11.05 11.37
C SER A 156 -29.62 10.10 11.66
N ALA A 157 -30.36 9.69 10.64
CA ALA A 157 -31.37 8.64 10.72
C ALA A 157 -31.21 7.70 9.53
N GLU A 158 -31.58 6.42 9.70
CA GLU A 158 -31.59 5.47 8.60
C GLU A 158 -32.59 5.91 7.53
N GLY A 159 -32.17 5.93 6.26
CA GLY A 159 -33.01 6.39 5.14
C GLY A 159 -33.12 7.91 5.02
N TYR A 160 -32.32 8.69 5.75
CA TYR A 160 -32.28 10.15 5.66
C TYR A 160 -30.86 10.67 5.44
N HIS A 161 -30.74 11.81 4.77
CA HIS A 161 -29.46 12.51 4.61
C HIS A 161 -28.97 13.04 5.97
N PRO A 162 -27.76 12.70 6.43
CA PRO A 162 -27.23 13.21 7.69
C PRO A 162 -26.99 14.72 7.60
N GLN A 163 -27.30 15.44 8.68
CA GLN A 163 -27.17 16.88 8.74
C GLN A 163 -26.30 17.30 9.94
N SER A 164 -25.46 18.31 9.73
CA SER A 164 -24.68 18.96 10.79
C SER A 164 -25.12 20.40 10.90
N VAL A 165 -25.56 20.81 12.10
CA VAL A 165 -26.07 22.15 12.37
C VAL A 165 -25.23 22.79 13.48
N SER A 166 -24.79 24.03 13.26
CA SER A 166 -24.19 24.85 14.32
C SER A 166 -25.31 25.54 15.10
N TRP A 167 -25.34 25.33 16.40
CA TRP A 167 -26.40 25.84 17.27
C TRP A 167 -25.80 26.53 18.48
N ASN A 168 -26.19 27.78 18.71
CA ASN A 168 -25.76 28.56 19.87
C ASN A 168 -26.89 28.60 20.91
N THR A 169 -26.62 28.01 22.09
CA THR A 169 -27.58 27.91 23.19
C THR A 169 -27.84 29.24 23.91
N GLU A 170 -26.96 30.25 23.78
CA GLU A 170 -27.19 31.62 24.26
C GLU A 170 -28.28 32.31 23.44
N LYS A 171 -28.28 32.09 22.13
CA LYS A 171 -29.19 32.77 21.18
C LYS A 171 -30.52 32.06 21.05
N GLN A 172 -30.54 30.73 21.18
CA GLN A 172 -31.70 29.92 20.88
C GLN A 172 -31.74 28.71 21.82
N ARG A 173 -32.78 28.62 22.67
CA ARG A 173 -32.93 27.56 23.67
C ARG A 173 -33.65 26.30 23.18
N SER A 174 -34.18 26.33 21.95
CA SER A 174 -34.85 25.20 21.31
C SER A 174 -34.34 24.99 19.90
N LEU A 175 -33.95 23.78 19.53
CA LEU A 175 -33.51 23.46 18.17
C LEU A 175 -34.46 22.41 17.57
N HIS A 176 -35.00 22.74 16.40
CA HIS A 176 -35.77 21.81 15.57
C HIS A 176 -35.00 21.49 14.29
N ILE A 177 -34.85 20.21 13.97
CA ILE A 177 -34.15 19.73 12.78
C ILE A 177 -35.02 18.75 12.01
N ASP A 178 -35.34 19.10 10.77
CA ASP A 178 -36.01 18.22 9.82
C ASP A 178 -34.99 17.59 8.88
N LEU A 179 -34.83 16.27 8.97
CA LEU A 179 -33.98 15.53 8.05
C LEU A 179 -34.69 15.30 6.71
N LYS A 180 -33.91 15.33 5.63
CA LYS A 180 -34.42 15.04 4.28
C LYS A 180 -34.36 13.54 4.01
N PRO A 181 -35.47 12.88 3.64
CA PRO A 181 -35.46 11.46 3.31
C PRO A 181 -34.65 11.21 2.05
N ILE A 182 -33.95 10.07 2.01
CA ILE A 182 -33.30 9.58 0.80
C ILE A 182 -34.39 8.93 -0.06
N SER A 183 -34.61 9.49 -1.24
CA SER A 183 -35.63 8.99 -2.16
C SER A 183 -35.33 7.55 -2.59
N ALA A 184 -36.37 6.83 -3.01
CA ALA A 184 -36.19 5.48 -3.56
C ALA A 184 -35.26 5.48 -4.78
N ALA A 185 -35.30 6.54 -5.59
CA ALA A 185 -34.41 6.71 -6.74
C ALA A 185 -32.95 6.92 -6.32
N GLU A 186 -32.68 7.77 -5.32
CA GLU A 186 -31.32 7.96 -4.79
C GLU A 186 -30.75 6.67 -4.16
N ARG A 187 -31.57 5.92 -3.40
CA ARG A 187 -31.15 4.62 -2.85
C ARG A 187 -30.85 3.59 -3.94
N ALA A 188 -31.69 3.53 -4.98
CA ALA A 188 -31.45 2.65 -6.11
C ALA A 188 -30.16 3.04 -6.87
N ALA A 189 -29.89 4.34 -7.04
CA ALA A 189 -28.67 4.83 -7.66
C ALA A 189 -27.41 4.50 -6.84
N GLN A 190 -27.45 4.68 -5.51
CA GLN A 190 -26.36 4.30 -4.61
C GLN A 190 -26.08 2.79 -4.68
N LYS A 191 -27.12 1.96 -4.60
CA LYS A 191 -26.98 0.51 -4.70
C LYS A 191 -26.41 0.09 -6.06
N ALA A 192 -26.87 0.70 -7.15
CA ALA A 192 -26.33 0.42 -8.49
C ALA A 192 -24.85 0.80 -8.62
N GLU A 193 -24.44 1.92 -8.00
CA GLU A 193 -23.04 2.33 -7.93
C GLU A 193 -22.21 1.35 -7.11
N GLU A 194 -22.67 0.96 -5.92
CA GLU A 194 -22.02 -0.03 -5.07
C GLU A 194 -21.89 -1.38 -5.78
N GLU A 195 -22.95 -1.85 -6.44
CA GLU A 195 -22.91 -3.07 -7.25
C GLU A 195 -21.91 -2.94 -8.42
N ARG A 196 -21.83 -1.78 -9.07
CA ARG A 196 -20.81 -1.53 -10.11
C ARG A 196 -19.41 -1.61 -9.53
N GLN A 197 -19.15 -0.90 -8.43
CA GLN A 197 -17.86 -0.91 -7.74
C GLN A 197 -17.48 -2.32 -7.27
N GLN A 198 -18.44 -3.09 -6.76
CA GLN A 198 -18.23 -4.48 -6.37
C GLN A 198 -17.90 -5.36 -7.57
N ARG A 199 -18.59 -5.19 -8.71
CA ARG A 199 -18.28 -5.94 -9.94
C ARG A 199 -16.91 -5.58 -10.49
N GLU A 200 -16.56 -4.30 -10.49
CA GLU A 200 -15.23 -3.81 -10.90
C GLU A 200 -14.14 -4.37 -9.97
N ALA A 201 -14.35 -4.33 -8.65
CA ALA A 201 -13.43 -4.91 -7.68
C ALA A 201 -13.29 -6.43 -7.84
N ALA A 202 -14.39 -7.16 -8.05
CA ALA A 202 -14.37 -8.59 -8.30
C ALA A 202 -13.64 -8.94 -9.62
N ALA A 203 -13.86 -8.16 -10.67
CA ALA A 203 -13.15 -8.32 -11.94
C ALA A 203 -11.65 -8.03 -11.79
N ALA A 204 -11.28 -6.99 -11.05
CA ALA A 204 -9.88 -6.67 -10.76
C ALA A 204 -9.20 -7.78 -9.92
N GLN A 205 -9.89 -8.33 -8.93
CA GLN A 205 -9.41 -9.47 -8.15
C GLN A 205 -9.21 -10.71 -9.03
N ALA A 206 -10.18 -11.05 -9.87
CA ALA A 206 -10.06 -12.18 -10.79
C ALA A 206 -8.89 -12.00 -11.78
N ALA A 207 -8.68 -10.79 -12.31
CA ALA A 207 -7.54 -10.49 -13.18
C ALA A 207 -6.20 -10.60 -12.43
N ALA A 208 -6.15 -10.16 -11.17
CA ALA A 208 -4.95 -10.28 -10.33
C ALA A 208 -4.62 -11.75 -10.01
N GLU A 209 -5.65 -12.56 -9.71
CA GLU A 209 -5.50 -14.00 -9.49
C GLU A 209 -5.01 -14.72 -10.75
N GLN A 210 -5.60 -14.42 -11.92
CA GLN A 210 -5.13 -14.96 -13.20
C GLN A 210 -3.68 -14.57 -13.49
N ARG A 211 -3.28 -13.32 -13.21
CA ARG A 211 -1.89 -12.88 -13.35
C ARG A 211 -0.96 -13.65 -12.42
N ALA A 212 -1.32 -13.78 -11.15
CA ALA A 212 -0.53 -14.52 -10.16
C ALA A 212 -0.41 -16.01 -10.54
N ALA A 213 -1.48 -16.62 -11.03
CA ALA A 213 -1.47 -17.99 -11.51
C ALA A 213 -0.55 -18.18 -12.73
N ARG A 214 -0.50 -17.21 -13.64
CA ARG A 214 0.42 -17.23 -14.79
C ARG A 214 1.88 -17.05 -14.37
N GLU A 215 2.15 -16.09 -13.49
CA GLU A 215 3.49 -15.81 -12.94
C GLU A 215 4.01 -17.01 -12.15
N ALA A 216 3.17 -17.71 -11.39
CA ALA A 216 3.55 -18.92 -10.66
C ALA A 216 3.95 -20.10 -11.58
N LYS A 217 3.52 -20.08 -12.85
CA LYS A 217 3.96 -21.05 -13.85
C LYS A 217 5.29 -20.66 -14.49
N GLU A 218 5.64 -19.37 -14.48
CA GLU A 218 6.83 -18.88 -15.16
C GLU A 218 8.11 -19.47 -14.56
N LEU A 219 8.94 -20.03 -15.41
CA LEU A 219 10.22 -20.63 -15.03
C LEU A 219 11.34 -19.64 -15.29
N ASP A 220 12.11 -19.25 -14.28
CA ASP A 220 13.25 -18.34 -14.50
C ASP A 220 14.32 -18.98 -15.39
N ASP A 221 15.09 -18.15 -16.10
CA ASP A 221 16.07 -18.61 -17.09
C ASP A 221 17.14 -19.54 -16.49
N GLY A 222 17.56 -19.28 -15.25
CA GLY A 222 18.56 -20.11 -14.57
C GLY A 222 18.01 -21.50 -14.27
N SER A 223 16.81 -21.57 -13.72
CA SER A 223 16.13 -22.85 -13.46
C SER A 223 15.82 -23.60 -14.76
N PHE A 224 15.42 -22.89 -15.82
CA PHE A 224 15.19 -23.49 -17.13
C PHE A 224 16.47 -24.12 -17.71
N ILE A 225 17.60 -23.40 -17.68
CA ILE A 225 18.89 -23.91 -18.15
C ILE A 225 19.30 -25.17 -17.36
N VAL A 226 19.21 -25.14 -16.03
CA VAL A 226 19.59 -26.28 -15.19
C VAL A 226 18.75 -27.52 -15.52
N GLN A 227 17.42 -27.36 -15.59
CA GLN A 227 16.53 -28.47 -15.94
C GLN A 227 16.77 -29.00 -17.35
N CYS A 228 17.03 -28.12 -18.31
CA CYS A 228 17.41 -28.54 -19.66
C CYS A 228 18.73 -29.33 -19.66
N GLN A 229 19.77 -28.85 -18.98
CA GLN A 229 21.04 -29.57 -18.88
C GLN A 229 20.87 -30.96 -18.29
N ASP A 230 20.02 -31.11 -17.27
CA ASP A 230 19.73 -32.41 -16.66
C ASP A 230 19.00 -33.35 -17.63
N GLN A 231 18.04 -32.85 -18.42
CA GLN A 231 17.42 -33.64 -19.48
C GLN A 231 18.40 -34.04 -20.58
N VAL A 232 19.29 -33.13 -20.99
CA VAL A 232 20.34 -33.42 -21.97
C VAL A 232 21.24 -34.52 -21.43
N ARG A 233 21.78 -34.36 -20.21
CA ARG A 233 22.62 -35.37 -19.55
C ARG A 233 21.94 -36.73 -19.49
N ALA A 234 20.65 -36.79 -19.17
CA ALA A 234 19.89 -38.03 -19.10
C ALA A 234 19.77 -38.79 -20.44
N ARG A 235 19.97 -38.11 -21.58
CA ARG A 235 19.93 -38.72 -22.92
C ARG A 235 21.32 -39.08 -23.48
N LEU A 236 22.41 -38.60 -22.87
CA LEU A 236 23.78 -38.86 -23.32
C LEU A 236 24.26 -40.26 -22.92
N LYS A 237 25.19 -40.82 -23.71
CA LYS A 237 25.79 -42.14 -23.42
C LYS A 237 26.70 -42.12 -22.19
N SER A 238 27.37 -40.99 -21.94
CA SER A 238 28.24 -40.78 -20.79
C SER A 238 27.90 -39.45 -20.12
N PRO A 239 26.85 -39.39 -19.28
CA PRO A 239 26.35 -38.13 -18.70
C PRO A 239 27.38 -37.35 -17.90
N SER A 240 28.31 -38.06 -17.23
CA SER A 240 29.35 -37.46 -16.38
C SER A 240 30.50 -36.80 -17.16
N THR A 241 30.62 -37.06 -18.46
CA THR A 241 31.63 -36.43 -19.33
C THR A 241 31.06 -35.27 -20.14
N ALA A 242 29.77 -34.96 -19.95
CA ALA A 242 29.08 -33.89 -20.65
C ALA A 242 29.66 -32.51 -20.28
N ARG A 243 30.17 -31.79 -21.29
CA ARG A 243 30.66 -30.43 -21.19
C ARG A 243 29.74 -29.49 -21.98
N PHE A 244 29.07 -28.61 -21.26
CA PHE A 244 28.27 -27.53 -21.82
C PHE A 244 29.12 -26.26 -21.99
N PRO A 245 28.78 -25.37 -22.94
CA PRO A 245 29.42 -24.06 -23.07
C PRO A 245 29.24 -23.25 -21.79
N GLY A 246 30.32 -22.58 -21.35
CA GLY A 246 30.25 -21.62 -20.25
C GLY A 246 29.55 -20.32 -20.63
N VAL A 247 29.17 -19.51 -19.63
CA VAL A 247 28.51 -18.19 -19.81
C VAL A 247 29.29 -17.24 -20.72
N LEU A 248 30.62 -17.42 -20.81
CA LEU A 248 31.52 -16.59 -21.63
C LEU A 248 31.83 -17.20 -23.02
N GLU A 249 31.43 -18.45 -23.29
CA GLU A 249 31.80 -19.21 -24.50
C GLU A 249 30.70 -19.26 -25.58
N LYS A 250 29.62 -18.47 -25.43
CA LYS A 250 28.42 -18.46 -26.29
C LYS A 250 27.62 -19.76 -26.24
N ALA A 251 26.93 -19.99 -25.12
CA ALA A 251 25.59 -20.54 -25.26
C ALA A 251 24.71 -19.42 -25.83
N ASP A 252 23.80 -19.73 -26.76
CA ASP A 252 22.76 -18.76 -27.09
C ASP A 252 22.01 -18.43 -25.78
N GLY A 253 21.66 -17.16 -25.60
CA GLY A 253 20.83 -16.77 -24.46
C GLY A 253 19.49 -17.49 -24.54
N VAL A 254 18.82 -17.65 -23.40
CA VAL A 254 17.43 -18.14 -23.39
C VAL A 254 16.56 -17.14 -24.13
N THR A 255 15.82 -17.57 -25.16
CA THR A 255 14.81 -16.71 -25.78
C THR A 255 13.51 -16.89 -25.00
N THR A 256 12.97 -15.80 -24.45
CA THR A 256 11.65 -15.80 -23.81
C THR A 256 10.64 -15.14 -24.73
N TYR A 257 9.53 -15.82 -24.98
CA TYR A 257 8.43 -15.35 -25.84
C TYR A 257 7.37 -14.59 -25.03
N GLU A 258 6.52 -13.78 -25.69
CA GLU A 258 5.44 -13.02 -25.03
C GLU A 258 4.40 -13.90 -24.32
N ASN A 259 4.20 -15.13 -24.80
CA ASN A 259 3.35 -16.12 -24.16
C ASN A 259 4.00 -16.73 -22.90
N GLY A 260 5.30 -16.49 -22.67
CA GLY A 260 6.10 -17.01 -21.56
C GLY A 260 6.76 -18.37 -21.86
N ASN A 261 6.59 -18.90 -23.07
CA ASN A 261 7.38 -20.04 -23.52
C ASN A 261 8.85 -19.62 -23.64
N LYS A 262 9.76 -20.60 -23.55
CA LYS A 262 11.19 -20.34 -23.64
C LYS A 262 11.85 -21.33 -24.59
N ASP A 263 12.91 -20.90 -25.25
CA ASP A 263 13.81 -21.79 -25.94
C ASP A 263 15.26 -21.60 -25.47
N TRP A 264 16.04 -22.68 -25.58
CA TRP A 264 17.47 -22.62 -25.39
C TRP A 264 18.16 -23.64 -26.27
N SER A 265 18.97 -23.15 -27.20
CA SER A 265 19.81 -23.96 -28.08
C SER A 265 21.27 -23.88 -27.69
N GLY A 266 22.00 -24.95 -27.96
CA GLY A 266 23.43 -25.00 -27.75
C GLY A 266 24.04 -26.32 -28.17
N TRP A 267 25.26 -26.55 -27.73
CA TRP A 267 25.99 -27.79 -27.95
C TRP A 267 26.46 -28.39 -26.63
N VAL A 268 26.66 -29.70 -26.63
CA VAL A 268 27.27 -30.45 -25.53
C VAL A 268 28.29 -31.41 -26.10
N ASP A 269 29.50 -31.39 -25.57
CA ASP A 269 30.53 -32.36 -25.91
C ASP A 269 30.49 -33.50 -24.88
N SER A 270 30.37 -34.76 -25.32
CA SER A 270 30.35 -35.93 -24.42
C SER A 270 31.01 -37.16 -25.05
N GLN A 271 31.47 -38.09 -24.22
CA GLN A 271 32.10 -39.32 -24.72
C GLN A 271 31.07 -40.33 -25.24
N ASN A 272 31.37 -40.95 -26.38
CA ASN A 272 30.66 -42.13 -26.86
C ASN A 272 31.23 -43.42 -26.23
N SER A 273 30.72 -44.60 -26.64
CA SER A 273 31.18 -45.90 -26.13
C SER A 273 32.65 -46.24 -26.42
N PHE A 274 33.30 -45.49 -27.31
CA PHE A 274 34.72 -45.64 -27.66
C PHE A 274 35.61 -44.62 -26.94
N GLY A 275 35.06 -43.79 -26.04
CA GLY A 275 35.80 -42.75 -25.32
C GLY A 275 36.11 -41.49 -26.16
N ALA A 276 35.61 -41.42 -27.41
CA ALA A 276 35.80 -40.24 -28.25
C ALA A 276 34.80 -39.14 -27.87
N MET A 277 35.27 -37.89 -27.79
CA MET A 277 34.44 -36.72 -27.55
C MET A 277 33.65 -36.39 -28.82
N ILE A 278 32.32 -36.42 -28.73
CA ILE A 278 31.39 -36.05 -29.80
C ILE A 278 30.60 -34.83 -29.35
N ARG A 279 30.46 -33.88 -30.27
CA ARG A 279 29.58 -32.72 -30.14
C ARG A 279 28.16 -33.08 -30.57
N THR A 280 27.21 -32.84 -29.70
CA THR A 280 25.78 -32.96 -29.95
C THR A 280 25.14 -31.59 -29.83
N GLU A 281 24.31 -31.20 -30.79
CA GLU A 281 23.49 -29.99 -30.65
C GLU A 281 22.19 -30.33 -29.92
N PHE A 282 21.71 -29.40 -29.11
CA PHE A 282 20.44 -29.54 -28.41
C PHE A 282 19.57 -28.30 -28.60
N LEU A 283 18.26 -28.51 -28.50
CA LEU A 283 17.24 -27.49 -28.37
C LEU A 283 16.29 -27.91 -27.25
N CYS A 284 16.17 -27.08 -26.22
CA CYS A 284 15.16 -27.22 -25.18
C CYS A 284 14.06 -26.18 -25.41
N GLU A 285 12.82 -26.61 -25.32
CA GLU A 285 11.63 -25.76 -25.45
C GLU A 285 10.78 -25.91 -24.19
N TYR A 286 10.45 -24.79 -23.54
CA TYR A 286 9.57 -24.73 -22.39
C TYR A 286 8.18 -24.24 -22.80
N ASP A 287 7.16 -25.03 -22.48
CA ASP A 287 5.75 -24.68 -22.62
C ASP A 287 5.21 -24.23 -21.25
N LEU A 288 4.84 -22.94 -21.15
CA LEU A 288 4.31 -22.34 -19.92
C LEU A 288 2.96 -22.95 -19.52
N GLU A 289 2.11 -23.25 -20.50
CA GLU A 289 0.75 -23.72 -20.24
C GLU A 289 0.76 -25.17 -19.74
N ALA A 290 1.56 -26.02 -20.40
CA ALA A 290 1.76 -27.43 -20.05
C ALA A 290 2.77 -27.63 -18.92
N GLN A 291 3.52 -26.59 -18.54
CA GLN A 291 4.62 -26.63 -17.57
C GLN A 291 5.62 -27.76 -17.86
N ARG A 292 6.00 -27.91 -19.13
CA ARG A 292 6.84 -29.01 -19.61
C ARG A 292 8.03 -28.45 -20.38
N ILE A 293 9.18 -29.11 -20.24
CA ILE A 293 10.36 -28.91 -21.09
C ILE A 293 10.47 -30.08 -22.05
N ASP A 294 10.46 -29.79 -23.35
CA ASP A 294 10.67 -30.74 -24.43
C ASP A 294 12.11 -30.59 -24.97
N LEU A 295 12.82 -31.71 -25.14
CA LEU A 295 14.22 -31.75 -25.57
C LEU A 295 14.36 -32.41 -26.94
N THR A 296 15.05 -31.71 -27.85
CA THR A 296 15.48 -32.23 -29.15
C THR A 296 17.01 -32.29 -29.21
N LEU A 297 17.57 -33.45 -29.58
CA LEU A 297 19.00 -33.62 -29.84
C LEU A 297 19.24 -33.81 -31.33
N LYS A 298 20.24 -33.12 -31.89
CA LYS A 298 20.72 -33.29 -33.26
C LYS A 298 22.16 -33.80 -33.21
N ASN A 299 22.36 -34.99 -33.78
CA ASN A 299 23.66 -35.67 -33.92
C ASN A 299 24.01 -35.84 -35.39
#